data_AF-A0A0B7NS14-F1
#
_entry.id   AF-A0A0B7NS14-F1
#
_cell.length_a   1.000
_cell.length_b   1.000
_cell.length_c   1.000
_cell.angle_alpha   90.00
_cell.angle_beta   90.00
_cell.angle_gamma   90.00
#
_symmetry.space_group_name_H-M   'P 1'
#
loop_
_entity.id
_entity.type
_entity.pdbx_description
1 polymer ?
#
loop_
_entity_poly.entity_id
_entity_poly.type
_entity_poly.pdbx_seq_one_letter_code
_entity_poly.pdbx_strand_id
1 'polypeptide(L)'
;MNAIEAGLPEVKHLLCRWHISKNVLVHINKIFDGLESEEVTKLLKNWNFVVTSRTEQAFEDNLMNLIGELPRRNKANKAYRPSDFVQYLKNTWLDEHKEKFVSAWTDEYMHLGTTSTSRIEGAHAVLKRHLKSAAGDLGYVFNCMDTVLKQQHTDINVRSKAQQYKANNQFRTPVFSGILRSISRHPLQMAFKKFGLAKVDLITTDQKYKLKPCTGSFEKTQGIPCAHTIKECLLQDKSLEKEDFHRQWYINESCDATSTEENRNSTMEDPFSTENVEKMKEM
;
A
#
# COMPACT_ATOMS: atom_id res chain seq x y z
N MET A 1 16.49 11.24 16.53
CA MET A 1 15.06 11.53 16.72
C MET A 1 14.61 10.77 17.96
N ASN A 2 15.04 11.24 19.13
CA ASN A 2 15.13 10.39 20.34
C ASN A 2 13.83 10.38 21.15
N ALA A 3 12.90 11.30 20.85
CA ALA A 3 11.65 11.45 21.57
C ALA A 3 10.68 10.29 21.36
N ILE A 4 10.62 9.69 20.16
CA ILE A 4 9.76 8.51 19.90
C ILE A 4 10.32 7.31 20.65
N GLU A 5 11.63 7.07 20.55
CA GLU A 5 12.28 5.94 21.22
C GLU A 5 12.19 6.06 22.75
N ALA A 6 12.24 7.28 23.30
CA ALA A 6 12.09 7.51 24.74
C ALA A 6 10.63 7.48 25.23
N GLY A 7 9.69 8.03 24.46
CA GLY A 7 8.30 8.20 24.88
C GLY A 7 7.35 7.09 24.45
N LEU A 8 7.66 6.38 23.37
CA LEU A 8 6.83 5.35 22.74
C LEU A 8 7.72 4.18 22.24
N PRO A 9 8.45 3.48 23.13
CA PRO A 9 9.43 2.46 22.72
C PRO A 9 8.82 1.27 21.96
N GLU A 10 7.53 0.99 22.18
CA GLU A 10 6.78 -0.06 21.48
C GLU A 10 6.43 0.32 20.02
N VAL A 11 6.44 1.61 19.69
CA VAL A 11 6.07 2.09 18.36
C VAL A 11 7.25 1.92 17.41
N LYS A 12 7.05 1.09 16.39
CA LYS A 12 8.02 0.94 15.30
C LYS A 12 7.96 2.17 14.40
N HIS A 13 9.01 2.97 14.45
CA HIS A 13 9.13 4.16 13.62
C HIS A 13 9.57 3.80 12.21
N LEU A 14 8.63 3.93 11.26
CA LEU A 14 8.90 3.77 9.83
C LEU A 14 9.18 5.14 9.18
N LEU A 15 10.21 5.19 8.35
CA LEU A 15 10.52 6.38 7.56
C LEU A 15 9.75 6.40 6.23
N CYS A 16 9.38 7.60 5.79
CA CYS A 16 8.66 7.79 4.54
C CYS A 16 9.54 7.51 3.32
N ARG A 17 9.25 6.41 2.61
CA ARG A 17 9.97 6.00 1.40
C ARG A 17 9.96 7.08 0.31
N TRP A 18 8.86 7.82 0.17
CA TRP A 18 8.75 8.88 -0.84
C TRP A 18 9.73 10.03 -0.60
N HIS A 19 9.81 10.53 0.64
CA HIS A 19 10.76 11.59 0.99
C HIS A 19 12.21 11.13 0.84
N ILE A 20 12.51 9.89 1.22
CA ILE A 20 13.83 9.28 1.00
C ILE A 20 14.14 9.26 -0.50
N SER A 21 13.25 8.71 -1.34
CA SER A 21 13.46 8.66 -2.79
C SER A 21 13.55 10.06 -3.43
N LYS A 22 12.86 11.07 -2.90
CA LYS A 22 13.05 12.47 -3.31
C LYS A 22 14.44 13.00 -2.96
N ASN A 23 14.93 12.74 -1.76
CA ASN A 23 16.27 13.15 -1.35
C ASN A 23 17.36 12.43 -2.17
N VAL A 24 17.16 11.14 -2.45
CA VAL A 24 18.03 10.36 -3.34
C VAL A 24 18.02 10.92 -4.76
N LEU A 25 16.86 11.25 -5.33
CA LEU A 25 16.76 11.89 -6.64
C LEU A 25 17.52 13.22 -6.72
N VAL A 26 17.41 14.05 -5.69
CA VAL A 26 18.18 15.31 -5.61
C VAL A 26 19.69 15.02 -5.61
N HIS A 27 20.15 13.99 -4.90
CA HIS A 27 21.57 13.62 -4.89
C HIS A 27 22.05 12.96 -6.19
N ILE A 28 21.19 12.20 -6.87
CA ILE A 28 21.46 11.68 -8.22
C ILE A 28 21.76 12.86 -9.14
N ASN A 29 20.92 13.89 -9.17
CA ASN A 29 21.11 15.06 -10.03
C ASN A 29 22.36 15.89 -9.67
N LYS A 30 22.79 15.85 -8.40
CA LYS A 30 24.02 16.55 -7.96
C LYS A 30 25.29 15.80 -8.37
N ILE A 31 25.33 14.48 -8.19
CA ILE A 31 26.53 13.67 -8.42
C ILE A 31 26.67 13.30 -9.90
N PHE A 32 25.55 12.97 -10.53
CA PHE A 32 25.46 12.61 -11.94
C PHE A 32 24.90 13.79 -12.76
N ASP A 33 25.52 14.96 -12.58
CA ASP A 33 25.12 16.19 -13.27
C ASP A 33 25.34 16.10 -14.79
N GLY A 34 24.28 16.36 -15.55
CA GLY A 34 24.22 16.19 -17.00
C GLY A 34 23.92 14.75 -17.45
N LEU A 35 23.36 13.92 -16.56
CA LEU A 35 22.81 12.61 -16.91
C LEU A 35 21.44 12.78 -17.60
N GLU A 36 21.14 11.91 -18.55
CA GLU A 36 19.87 11.97 -19.28
C GLU A 36 18.68 11.60 -18.38
N SER A 37 17.51 12.18 -18.66
CA SER A 37 16.30 11.95 -17.86
C SER A 37 15.90 10.47 -17.75
N GLU A 38 16.10 9.70 -18.82
CA GLU A 38 15.82 8.26 -18.84
C GLU A 38 16.76 7.47 -17.91
N GLU A 39 18.05 7.81 -17.89
CA GLU A 39 19.03 7.19 -17.00
C GLU A 39 18.80 7.58 -15.54
N VAL A 40 18.45 8.84 -15.26
CA VAL A 40 18.02 9.29 -13.92
C VAL A 40 16.80 8.49 -13.46
N THR A 41 15.82 8.30 -14.35
CA THR A 41 14.62 7.50 -14.06
C THR A 41 14.96 6.04 -13.79
N LYS A 42 15.88 5.45 -14.58
CA LYS A 42 16.38 4.09 -14.36
C LYS A 42 17.05 3.95 -12.99
N LEU A 43 17.93 4.88 -12.61
CA LEU A 43 18.62 4.86 -11.32
C LEU A 43 17.62 4.97 -10.15
N LEU A 44 16.63 5.87 -10.26
CA LEU A 44 15.60 5.99 -9.23
C LEU A 44 14.72 4.73 -9.15
N LYS A 45 14.45 4.08 -10.27
CA LYS A 45 13.73 2.80 -10.32
C LYS A 45 14.53 1.69 -9.63
N ASN A 46 15.84 1.59 -9.89
CA ASN A 46 16.74 0.65 -9.23
C ASN A 46 16.80 0.89 -7.72
N TRP A 47 16.88 2.15 -7.29
CA TRP A 47 16.76 2.50 -5.87
C TRP A 47 15.44 2.03 -5.27
N ASN A 48 14.30 2.23 -5.97
CA ASN A 48 13.02 1.75 -5.48
C ASN A 48 12.95 0.21 -5.41
N PHE A 49 13.66 -0.52 -6.29
CA PHE A 49 13.79 -1.97 -6.16
C PHE A 49 14.55 -2.37 -4.88
N VAL A 50 15.64 -1.68 -4.54
CA VAL A 50 16.35 -1.86 -3.26
C VAL A 50 15.39 -1.66 -2.07
N VAL A 51 14.63 -0.56 -2.09
CA VAL A 51 13.69 -0.22 -1.00
C VAL A 51 12.54 -1.23 -0.87
N THR A 52 12.11 -1.84 -1.98
CA THR A 52 10.99 -2.78 -2.03
C THR A 52 11.40 -4.24 -1.93
N SER A 53 12.69 -4.54 -1.77
CA SER A 53 13.20 -5.89 -1.49
C SER A 53 12.55 -6.46 -0.23
N ARG A 54 12.03 -7.69 -0.33
CA ARG A 54 11.27 -8.36 0.74
C ARG A 54 12.09 -9.38 1.54
N THR A 55 13.32 -9.62 1.16
CA THR A 55 14.26 -10.48 1.88
C THR A 55 15.60 -9.76 1.94
N GLU A 56 16.41 -10.08 2.95
CA GLU A 56 17.76 -9.51 3.07
C GLU A 56 18.62 -9.87 1.84
N GLN A 57 18.54 -11.11 1.35
CA GLN A 57 19.23 -11.51 0.12
C GLN A 57 18.81 -10.66 -1.08
N ALA A 58 17.50 -10.46 -1.30
CA ALA A 58 17.03 -9.63 -2.40
C ALA A 58 17.40 -8.15 -2.23
N PHE A 59 17.56 -7.67 -0.99
CA PHE A 59 18.09 -6.34 -0.72
C PHE A 59 19.54 -6.24 -1.16
N GLU A 60 20.39 -7.18 -0.76
CA GLU A 60 21.81 -7.18 -1.13
C GLU A 60 21.99 -7.34 -2.64
N ASP A 61 21.25 -8.26 -3.29
CA ASP A 61 21.30 -8.45 -4.74
C ASP A 61 20.91 -7.17 -5.50
N ASN A 62 19.80 -6.53 -5.10
CA ASN A 62 19.33 -5.30 -5.73
C ASN A 62 20.28 -4.13 -5.46
N LEU A 63 20.90 -4.08 -4.27
CA LEU A 63 21.87 -3.05 -3.93
C LEU A 63 23.15 -3.21 -4.76
N MET A 64 23.65 -4.44 -4.90
CA MET A 64 24.78 -4.75 -5.79
C MET A 64 24.47 -4.37 -7.23
N ASN A 65 23.27 -4.69 -7.73
CA ASN A 65 22.84 -4.29 -9.07
C ASN A 65 22.79 -2.77 -9.24
N LEU A 66 22.23 -2.03 -8.27
CA LEU A 66 22.21 -0.56 -8.29
C LEU A 66 23.64 0.00 -8.35
N ILE A 67 24.55 -0.50 -7.52
CA ILE A 67 25.95 -0.04 -7.46
C ILE A 67 26.70 -0.38 -8.74
N GLY A 68 26.49 -1.58 -9.28
CA GLY A 68 27.12 -2.05 -10.52
C GLY A 68 26.68 -1.26 -11.76
N GLU A 69 25.44 -0.76 -11.78
CA GLU A 69 24.89 0.02 -12.88
C GLU A 69 25.12 1.54 -12.77
N LEU A 70 25.88 2.02 -11.78
CA LEU A 70 26.12 3.47 -11.65
C LEU A 70 26.93 4.02 -12.83
N PRO A 71 26.51 5.15 -13.41
CA PRO A 71 27.16 5.72 -14.59
C PRO A 71 28.54 6.25 -14.22
N ARG A 72 29.54 5.94 -15.05
CA ARG A 72 30.92 6.40 -14.86
C ARG A 72 31.22 7.71 -15.58
N ARG A 73 30.48 7.99 -16.66
CA ARG A 73 30.60 9.20 -17.48
C ARG A 73 29.25 9.59 -18.06
N ASN A 74 29.10 10.84 -18.49
CA ASN A 74 27.95 11.28 -19.29
C ASN A 74 28.26 11.33 -20.80
N LYS A 75 27.27 11.72 -21.61
CA LYS A 75 27.41 11.88 -23.07
C LYS A 75 28.48 12.88 -23.50
N ALA A 76 28.78 13.88 -22.67
CA ALA A 76 29.86 14.84 -22.88
C ALA A 76 31.24 14.32 -22.38
N ASN A 77 31.35 13.03 -22.07
CA ASN A 77 32.55 12.36 -21.56
C ASN A 77 33.07 12.90 -20.21
N LYS A 78 32.26 13.69 -19.48
CA LYS A 78 32.56 14.14 -18.11
C LYS A 78 32.56 12.92 -17.19
N ALA A 79 33.63 12.71 -16.44
CA ALA A 79 33.74 11.62 -15.49
C ALA A 79 32.96 11.90 -14.20
N TYR A 80 32.28 10.87 -13.70
CA TYR A 80 31.61 10.88 -12.40
C TYR A 80 32.45 10.14 -11.36
N ARG A 81 32.12 10.37 -10.08
CA ARG A 81 32.62 9.59 -8.94
C ARG A 81 31.47 8.80 -8.31
N PRO A 82 31.11 7.61 -8.84
CA PRO A 82 30.04 6.79 -8.28
C PRO A 82 30.21 6.45 -6.80
N SER A 83 31.45 6.38 -6.32
CA SER A 83 31.78 6.19 -4.89
C SER A 83 31.10 7.20 -3.98
N ASP A 84 30.97 8.45 -4.42
CA ASP A 84 30.40 9.52 -3.62
C ASP A 84 28.90 9.29 -3.41
N PHE A 85 28.22 8.74 -4.42
CA PHE A 85 26.80 8.36 -4.32
C PHE A 85 26.62 7.14 -3.41
N VAL A 86 27.49 6.13 -3.51
CA VAL A 86 27.47 4.96 -2.63
C VAL A 86 27.69 5.38 -1.18
N GLN A 87 28.67 6.25 -0.92
CA GLN A 87 28.96 6.75 0.42
C GLN A 87 27.77 7.54 0.99
N TYR A 88 27.14 8.38 0.17
CA TYR A 88 25.92 9.09 0.55
C TYR A 88 24.80 8.12 0.96
N LEU A 89 24.52 7.10 0.14
CA LEU A 89 23.47 6.12 0.44
C LEU A 89 23.75 5.39 1.76
N LYS A 90 24.99 4.92 1.95
CA LYS A 90 25.42 4.23 3.17
C LYS A 90 25.25 5.10 4.41
N ASN A 91 25.93 6.25 4.43
CA ASN A 91 26.00 7.11 5.60
C ASN A 91 24.65 7.76 5.95
N THR A 92 23.81 8.04 4.96
CA THR A 92 22.57 8.79 5.18
C THR A 92 21.38 7.87 5.42
N TRP A 93 21.35 6.68 4.79
CA TRP A 93 20.16 5.85 4.74
C TRP A 93 20.40 4.40 5.13
N LEU A 94 21.43 3.75 4.59
CA LEU A 94 21.51 2.29 4.68
C LEU A 94 22.09 1.81 6.02
N ASP A 95 23.14 2.45 6.52
CA ASP A 95 23.88 1.93 7.68
C ASP A 95 23.05 2.04 8.98
N GLU A 96 22.39 3.18 9.20
CA GLU A 96 21.61 3.41 10.43
C GLU A 96 20.09 3.23 10.27
N HIS A 97 19.56 3.28 9.04
CA HIS A 97 18.12 3.48 8.84
C HIS A 97 17.44 2.47 7.92
N LYS A 98 18.15 1.53 7.28
CA LYS A 98 17.56 0.58 6.32
C LYS A 98 16.35 -0.18 6.90
N GLU A 99 16.43 -0.56 8.17
CA GLU A 99 15.39 -1.29 8.88
C GLU A 99 14.08 -0.49 9.04
N LYS A 100 14.16 0.85 8.94
CA LYS A 100 13.03 1.76 9.09
C LYS A 100 12.29 2.01 7.77
N PHE A 101 12.81 1.60 6.61
CA PHE A 101 12.13 1.86 5.32
C PHE A 101 12.21 0.76 4.27
N VAL A 102 13.14 -0.19 4.35
CA VAL A 102 13.23 -1.28 3.38
C VAL A 102 12.29 -2.42 3.76
N SER A 103 11.53 -2.93 2.78
CA SER A 103 10.48 -3.94 3.01
C SER A 103 10.96 -5.21 3.71
N ALA A 104 12.21 -5.63 3.52
CA ALA A 104 12.80 -6.80 4.17
C ALA A 104 12.70 -6.75 5.70
N TRP A 105 12.75 -5.54 6.28
CA TRP A 105 12.64 -5.34 7.73
C TRP A 105 11.31 -4.68 8.12
N THR A 106 10.76 -3.79 7.30
CA THR A 106 9.50 -3.12 7.67
C THR A 106 8.27 -4.02 7.52
N ASP A 107 8.31 -5.01 6.62
CA ASP A 107 7.17 -5.90 6.39
C ASP A 107 7.00 -6.95 7.52
N GLU A 108 7.89 -6.94 8.52
CA GLU A 108 7.73 -7.67 9.78
C GLU A 108 6.64 -7.09 10.69
N TYR A 109 6.18 -5.87 10.40
CA TYR A 109 5.19 -5.16 11.19
C TYR A 109 3.96 -4.81 10.35
N MET A 110 2.81 -4.74 11.02
CA MET A 110 1.58 -4.32 10.38
C MET A 110 1.55 -2.80 10.20
N HIS A 111 1.69 -2.35 8.95
CA HIS A 111 1.70 -0.92 8.61
C HIS A 111 0.53 -0.50 7.71
N LEU A 112 -0.35 -1.42 7.31
CA LEU A 112 -1.60 -1.18 6.56
C LEU A 112 -1.39 -0.35 5.28
N GLY A 113 -0.26 -0.58 4.62
CA GLY A 113 0.18 0.16 3.43
C GLY A 113 0.74 1.57 3.69
N THR A 114 0.89 1.98 4.95
CA THR A 114 1.43 3.29 5.34
C THR A 114 2.96 3.26 5.35
N THR A 115 3.56 3.35 4.15
CA THR A 115 5.02 3.44 3.96
C THR A 115 5.45 4.78 3.35
N SER A 116 4.49 5.69 3.13
CA SER A 116 4.70 7.04 2.60
C SER A 116 3.75 8.03 3.28
N THR A 117 4.08 9.31 3.18
CA THR A 117 3.33 10.45 3.73
C THR A 117 2.20 10.94 2.83
N SER A 118 1.91 10.26 1.71
CA SER A 118 0.90 10.68 0.72
C SER A 118 -0.48 10.96 1.34
N ARG A 119 -0.92 10.14 2.31
CA ARG A 119 -2.19 10.36 3.05
C ARG A 119 -2.14 11.64 3.88
N ILE A 120 -1.01 11.91 4.54
CA ILE A 120 -0.79 13.10 5.37
C ILE A 120 -0.69 14.35 4.50
N GLU A 121 0.02 14.28 3.37
CA GLU A 121 0.14 15.37 2.41
C GLU A 121 -1.22 15.72 1.81
N GLY A 122 -2.05 14.72 1.50
CA GLY A 122 -3.44 14.93 1.07
C GLY A 122 -4.29 15.63 2.14
N ALA A 123 -4.23 15.16 3.39
CA ALA A 123 -4.94 15.80 4.51
C ALA A 123 -4.47 17.25 4.72
N HIS A 124 -3.16 17.48 4.66
CA HIS A 124 -2.56 18.81 4.76
C HIS A 124 -3.02 19.72 3.60
N ALA A 125 -3.08 19.22 2.37
CA ALA A 125 -3.56 19.98 1.22
C ALA A 125 -5.05 20.35 1.37
N VAL A 126 -5.88 19.45 1.89
CA VAL A 126 -7.29 19.76 2.19
C VAL A 126 -7.38 20.87 3.23
N LEU A 127 -6.63 20.78 4.34
CA LEU A 127 -6.64 21.81 5.37
C LEU A 127 -6.17 23.17 4.83
N LYS A 128 -5.05 23.21 4.10
CA LYS A 128 -4.55 24.45 3.47
C LYS A 128 -5.59 25.12 2.57
N ARG A 129 -6.38 24.34 1.83
CA ARG A 129 -7.44 24.89 0.96
C ARG A 129 -8.54 25.63 1.75
N HIS A 130 -8.77 25.24 3.00
CA HIS A 130 -9.74 25.89 3.88
C HIS A 130 -9.15 27.08 4.64
N LEU A 131 -7.84 27.08 4.87
CA LEU A 131 -7.09 28.21 5.40
C LEU A 131 -6.84 29.25 4.29
N LYS A 132 -7.82 30.13 4.07
CA LYS A 132 -7.82 31.13 2.99
C LYS A 132 -6.98 32.38 3.30
N SER A 133 -6.59 32.58 4.56
CA SER A 133 -5.80 33.75 4.98
C SER A 133 -4.56 33.32 5.75
N ALA A 134 -3.41 33.90 5.39
CA ALA A 134 -2.15 33.78 6.12
C ALA A 134 -2.07 34.74 7.33
N ALA A 135 -3.03 35.65 7.49
CA ALA A 135 -3.10 36.64 8.57
C ALA A 135 -4.18 36.33 9.62
N GLY A 136 -4.75 35.12 9.60
CA GLY A 136 -5.74 34.70 10.58
C GLY A 136 -5.12 34.44 11.96
N ASP A 137 -5.87 34.75 13.02
CA ASP A 137 -5.47 34.40 14.38
C ASP A 137 -5.66 32.89 14.66
N LEU A 138 -5.24 32.44 15.84
CA LEU A 138 -5.38 31.04 16.26
C LEU A 138 -6.85 30.59 16.31
N GLY A 139 -7.79 31.49 16.62
CA GLY A 139 -9.22 31.20 16.66
C GLY A 139 -9.78 30.89 15.27
N TYR A 140 -9.37 31.66 14.26
CA TYR A 140 -9.68 31.40 12.86
C TYR A 140 -9.17 30.02 12.43
N VAL A 141 -7.90 29.70 12.71
CA VAL A 141 -7.30 28.42 12.34
C VAL A 141 -8.06 27.26 13.00
N PHE A 142 -8.35 27.38 14.30
CA PHE A 142 -9.10 26.37 15.05
C PHE A 142 -10.50 26.13 14.44
N ASN A 143 -11.25 27.20 14.18
CA ASN A 143 -12.60 27.10 13.59
C ASN A 143 -12.57 26.47 12.19
N CYS A 144 -11.55 26.78 11.38
CA CYS A 144 -11.35 26.13 10.09
C CYS A 144 -11.06 24.63 10.24
N MET A 145 -10.18 24.25 11.18
CA MET A 145 -9.89 22.84 11.45
C MET A 145 -11.13 22.09 11.92
N ASP A 146 -11.88 22.64 12.88
CA ASP A 146 -13.13 22.05 13.38
C ASP A 146 -14.16 21.84 12.25
N THR A 147 -14.33 22.83 11.38
CA THR A 147 -15.22 22.74 10.22
C THR A 147 -14.79 21.61 9.27
N VAL A 148 -13.50 21.55 8.93
CA VAL A 148 -12.96 20.51 8.04
C VAL A 148 -13.17 19.11 8.65
N LEU A 149 -12.88 18.94 9.93
CA LEU A 149 -13.03 17.67 10.63
C LEU A 149 -14.50 17.22 10.68
N LYS A 150 -15.43 18.13 10.98
CA LYS A 150 -16.88 17.85 10.97
C LYS A 150 -17.37 17.45 9.58
N GLN A 151 -16.92 18.14 8.53
CA GLN A 151 -17.27 17.79 7.16
C GLN A 151 -16.71 16.41 6.79
N GLN A 152 -15.43 16.14 7.07
CA GLN A 152 -14.81 14.85 6.78
C GLN A 152 -15.47 13.70 7.53
N HIS A 153 -15.81 13.89 8.81
CA HIS A 153 -16.54 12.92 9.60
C HIS A 153 -17.92 12.61 8.97
N THR A 154 -18.66 13.64 8.57
CA THR A 154 -19.95 13.49 7.88
C THR A 154 -19.79 12.74 6.57
N ASP A 155 -18.82 13.11 5.73
CA ASP A 155 -18.55 12.48 4.43
C ASP A 155 -18.13 11.01 4.58
N ILE A 156 -17.35 10.68 5.62
CA ILE A 156 -16.98 9.29 5.93
C ILE A 156 -18.24 8.50 6.31
N ASN A 157 -19.06 9.02 7.22
CA ASN A 157 -20.29 8.34 7.66
C ASN A 157 -21.28 8.12 6.52
N VAL A 158 -21.48 9.11 5.65
CA VAL A 158 -22.35 8.99 4.47
C VAL A 158 -21.80 7.91 3.52
N ARG A 159 -20.50 7.90 3.23
CA ARG A 159 -19.88 6.88 2.36
C ARG A 159 -19.96 5.47 2.97
N SER A 160 -19.70 5.34 4.26
CA SER A 160 -19.81 4.07 5.01
C SER A 160 -21.23 3.51 4.95
N LYS A 161 -22.23 4.33 5.26
CA LYS A 161 -23.66 3.94 5.17
C LYS A 161 -24.04 3.57 3.75
N ALA A 162 -23.65 4.36 2.75
CA ALA A 162 -23.95 4.07 1.36
C ALA A 162 -23.39 2.69 0.92
N GLN A 163 -22.19 2.34 1.38
CA GLN A 163 -21.61 1.02 1.10
C GLN A 163 -22.37 -0.12 1.82
N GLN A 164 -22.80 0.09 3.06
CA GLN A 164 -23.62 -0.89 3.80
C GLN A 164 -24.97 -1.14 3.12
N TYR A 165 -25.63 -0.10 2.59
CA TYR A 165 -26.92 -0.24 1.90
C TYR A 165 -26.78 -0.86 0.50
N LYS A 166 -25.81 -0.40 -0.31
CA LYS A 166 -25.57 -0.89 -1.67
C LYS A 166 -24.25 -1.66 -1.73
N ALA A 167 -24.34 -2.97 -1.46
CA ALA A 167 -23.21 -3.87 -1.67
C ALA A 167 -22.71 -3.76 -3.12
N ASN A 168 -21.41 -3.60 -3.30
CA ASN A 168 -20.81 -3.42 -4.62
C ASN A 168 -20.92 -4.73 -5.43
N ASN A 169 -21.67 -4.69 -6.53
CA ASN A 169 -21.86 -5.85 -7.41
C ASN A 169 -20.54 -6.42 -7.94
N GLN A 170 -19.50 -5.58 -8.04
CA GLN A 170 -18.17 -5.99 -8.49
C GLN A 170 -17.57 -7.14 -7.66
N PHE A 171 -17.87 -7.23 -6.36
CA PHE A 171 -17.27 -8.21 -5.46
C PHE A 171 -18.23 -9.36 -5.11
N ARG A 172 -19.35 -9.48 -5.82
CA ARG A 172 -20.36 -10.52 -5.54
C ARG A 172 -19.84 -11.88 -5.96
N THR A 173 -19.29 -12.60 -5.00
CA THR A 173 -18.89 -14.01 -5.12
C THR A 173 -19.16 -14.71 -3.78
N PRO A 174 -19.43 -16.03 -3.74
CA PRO A 174 -19.69 -16.75 -2.50
C PRO A 174 -18.66 -16.48 -1.40
N VAL A 175 -17.37 -16.49 -1.76
CA VAL A 175 -16.25 -16.26 -0.82
C VAL A 175 -16.28 -14.91 -0.10
N PHE A 176 -16.95 -13.89 -0.66
CA PHE A 176 -17.05 -12.55 -0.07
C PHE A 176 -18.43 -12.24 0.49
N SER A 177 -19.37 -13.17 0.44
CA SER A 177 -20.79 -12.94 0.73
C SER A 177 -21.03 -12.31 2.12
N GLY A 178 -20.32 -12.79 3.15
CA GLY A 178 -20.43 -12.31 4.53
C GLY A 178 -19.79 -10.94 4.81
N ILE A 179 -18.91 -10.43 3.93
CA ILE A 179 -18.07 -9.27 4.23
C ILE A 179 -18.38 -7.99 3.43
N LEU A 180 -19.24 -8.06 2.41
CA LEU A 180 -19.47 -6.95 1.48
C LEU A 180 -19.98 -5.66 2.14
N ARG A 181 -20.66 -5.79 3.28
CA ARG A 181 -21.27 -4.67 4.03
C ARG A 181 -20.50 -4.32 5.31
N SER A 182 -19.59 -5.19 5.77
CA SER A 182 -18.86 -5.03 7.03
C SER A 182 -17.41 -4.61 6.83
N ILE A 183 -16.84 -4.80 5.63
CA ILE A 183 -15.47 -4.42 5.29
C ILE A 183 -15.47 -3.28 4.26
N SER A 184 -14.64 -2.27 4.50
CA SER A 184 -14.53 -1.08 3.65
C SER A 184 -14.11 -1.42 2.21
N ARG A 185 -14.49 -0.58 1.25
CA ARG A 185 -14.28 -0.85 -0.18
C ARG A 185 -12.82 -1.10 -0.55
N HIS A 186 -11.88 -0.37 0.06
CA HIS A 186 -10.46 -0.46 -0.27
C HIS A 186 -9.86 -1.85 0.00
N PRO A 187 -9.96 -2.41 1.22
CA PRO A 187 -9.51 -3.78 1.50
C PRO A 187 -10.27 -4.84 0.69
N LEU A 188 -11.57 -4.66 0.42
CA LEU A 188 -12.32 -5.54 -0.50
C LEU A 188 -11.70 -5.55 -1.91
N GLN A 189 -11.35 -4.38 -2.46
CA GLN A 189 -10.66 -4.30 -3.76
C GLN A 189 -9.32 -5.05 -3.75
N MET A 190 -8.56 -4.96 -2.65
CA MET A 190 -7.29 -5.65 -2.51
C MET A 190 -7.49 -7.16 -2.40
N ALA A 191 -8.42 -7.62 -1.56
CA ALA A 191 -8.78 -9.03 -1.43
C ALA A 191 -9.31 -9.60 -2.75
N PHE A 192 -10.13 -8.85 -3.48
CA PHE A 192 -10.64 -9.26 -4.80
C PHE A 192 -9.53 -9.46 -5.83
N LYS A 193 -8.48 -8.62 -5.82
CA LYS A 193 -7.28 -8.87 -6.65
C LYS A 193 -6.58 -10.17 -6.24
N LYS A 194 -6.51 -10.49 -4.95
CA LYS A 194 -5.94 -11.75 -4.46
C LYS A 194 -6.80 -12.96 -4.82
N PHE A 195 -8.11 -12.83 -4.78
CA PHE A 195 -9.05 -13.82 -5.27
C PHE A 195 -8.84 -14.13 -6.76
N GLY A 196 -8.63 -13.11 -7.60
CA GLY A 196 -8.29 -13.33 -9.00
C GLY A 196 -7.02 -14.19 -9.17
N LEU A 197 -5.98 -13.92 -8.38
CA LEU A 197 -4.75 -14.73 -8.39
C LEU A 197 -5.00 -16.17 -7.91
N ALA A 198 -5.83 -16.35 -6.88
CA ALA A 198 -6.20 -17.67 -6.36
C ALA A 198 -6.97 -18.50 -7.40
N LYS A 199 -7.95 -17.89 -8.09
CA LYS A 199 -8.71 -18.54 -9.17
C LYS A 199 -7.81 -18.94 -10.33
N VAL A 200 -6.93 -18.04 -10.79
CA VAL A 200 -5.97 -18.35 -11.87
C VAL A 200 -5.09 -19.54 -11.49
N ASP A 201 -4.58 -19.57 -10.26
CA ASP A 201 -3.75 -20.67 -9.76
C ASP A 201 -4.47 -22.02 -9.71
N LEU A 202 -5.77 -22.04 -9.41
CA LEU A 202 -6.59 -23.26 -9.41
C LEU A 202 -6.80 -23.84 -10.81
N ILE A 203 -6.96 -22.99 -11.82
CA ILE A 203 -7.31 -23.44 -13.19
C ILE A 203 -6.09 -23.64 -14.10
N THR A 204 -4.99 -22.93 -13.85
CA THR A 204 -3.84 -22.96 -14.76
C THR A 204 -2.97 -24.20 -14.56
N THR A 205 -2.41 -24.70 -15.66
CA THR A 205 -1.37 -25.75 -15.66
C THR A 205 0.03 -25.17 -15.87
N ASP A 206 0.14 -23.91 -16.31
CA ASP A 206 1.41 -23.25 -16.56
C ASP A 206 2.03 -22.75 -15.24
N GLN A 207 3.22 -23.27 -14.93
CA GLN A 207 3.99 -22.97 -13.73
C GLN A 207 4.29 -21.47 -13.58
N LYS A 208 4.33 -20.70 -14.68
CA LYS A 208 4.54 -19.26 -14.67
C LYS A 208 3.43 -18.50 -13.94
N TYR A 209 2.19 -18.98 -14.05
CA TYR A 209 1.02 -18.33 -13.44
C TYR A 209 0.64 -18.94 -12.09
N LYS A 210 1.34 -20.00 -11.65
CA LYS A 210 1.16 -20.57 -10.32
C LYS A 210 1.62 -19.60 -9.23
N LEU A 211 0.91 -19.62 -8.11
CA LEU A 211 1.29 -18.90 -6.91
C LEU A 211 2.63 -19.43 -6.40
N LYS A 212 3.57 -18.52 -6.22
CA LYS A 212 4.80 -18.80 -5.47
C LYS A 212 4.46 -19.16 -4.01
N PRO A 213 5.36 -19.80 -3.26
CA PRO A 213 5.17 -20.05 -1.83
C PRO A 213 4.75 -18.78 -1.09
N CYS A 214 3.78 -18.91 -0.18
CA CYS A 214 3.32 -17.78 0.60
C CYS A 214 4.43 -17.31 1.54
N THR A 215 4.71 -16.01 1.56
CA THR A 215 5.65 -15.41 2.51
C THR A 215 4.97 -14.85 3.75
N GLY A 216 3.63 -14.87 3.82
CA GLY A 216 2.83 -14.26 4.90
C GLY A 216 2.86 -12.72 4.95
N SER A 217 3.84 -12.07 4.31
CA SER A 217 4.06 -10.62 4.35
C SER A 217 2.82 -9.81 3.92
N PHE A 218 2.02 -10.28 2.96
CA PHE A 218 0.83 -9.52 2.54
C PHE A 218 -0.22 -9.43 3.66
N GLU A 219 -0.58 -10.56 4.27
CA GLU A 219 -1.51 -10.57 5.42
C GLU A 219 -0.93 -9.82 6.60
N LYS A 220 0.33 -10.10 6.95
CA LYS A 220 1.02 -9.44 8.07
C LYS A 220 1.02 -7.92 7.92
N THR A 221 1.35 -7.40 6.74
CA THR A 221 1.48 -5.95 6.53
C THR A 221 0.15 -5.25 6.29
N GLN A 222 -0.78 -5.90 5.58
CA GLN A 222 -2.04 -5.27 5.18
C GLN A 222 -3.21 -5.60 6.11
N GLY A 223 -3.15 -6.68 6.88
CA GLY A 223 -4.30 -7.18 7.62
C GLY A 223 -5.45 -7.60 6.71
N ILE A 224 -5.14 -8.19 5.55
CA ILE A 224 -6.09 -8.60 4.51
C ILE A 224 -5.69 -10.00 4.03
N PRO A 225 -6.64 -10.93 3.85
CA PRO A 225 -6.36 -12.28 3.38
C PRO A 225 -5.53 -12.31 2.09
N CYS A 226 -4.49 -13.16 2.09
CA CYS A 226 -3.63 -13.32 0.92
C CYS A 226 -4.27 -14.27 -0.11
N ALA A 227 -3.63 -14.40 -1.28
CA ALA A 227 -4.17 -15.28 -2.34
C ALA A 227 -4.21 -16.75 -1.90
N HIS A 228 -3.28 -17.18 -1.04
CA HIS A 228 -3.22 -18.55 -0.54
C HIS A 228 -4.37 -18.85 0.43
N THR A 229 -4.65 -17.96 1.38
CA THR A 229 -5.79 -18.08 2.30
C THR A 229 -7.11 -18.11 1.54
N ILE A 230 -7.29 -17.21 0.57
CA ILE A 230 -8.49 -17.20 -0.28
C ILE A 230 -8.60 -18.49 -1.11
N LYS A 231 -7.48 -19.00 -1.65
CA LYS A 231 -7.47 -20.28 -2.36
C LYS A 231 -7.94 -21.43 -1.47
N GLU A 232 -7.51 -21.46 -0.22
CA GLU A 232 -7.94 -22.46 0.75
C GLU A 232 -9.44 -22.35 1.05
N CYS A 233 -9.97 -21.13 1.23
CA CYS A 233 -11.41 -20.92 1.35
C CYS A 233 -12.17 -21.48 0.13
N LEU A 234 -11.68 -21.25 -1.09
CA LEU A 234 -12.31 -21.77 -2.31
C LEU A 234 -12.28 -23.29 -2.40
N LEU A 235 -11.19 -23.93 -1.98
CA LEU A 235 -11.08 -25.39 -1.96
C LEU A 235 -12.00 -26.04 -0.91
N GLN A 236 -12.28 -25.32 0.17
CA GLN A 236 -13.12 -25.79 1.28
C GLN A 236 -14.59 -25.31 1.16
N ASP A 237 -14.95 -24.63 0.07
CA ASP A 237 -16.25 -23.96 -0.12
C ASP A 237 -16.66 -23.07 1.08
N LYS A 238 -15.68 -22.37 1.65
CA LYS A 238 -15.85 -21.44 2.77
C LYS A 238 -15.89 -20.00 2.30
N SER A 239 -16.62 -19.18 3.04
CA SER A 239 -16.58 -17.73 2.91
C SER A 239 -15.51 -17.13 3.82
N LEU A 240 -14.99 -15.97 3.44
CA LEU A 240 -14.23 -15.14 4.36
C LEU A 240 -15.17 -14.51 5.37
N GLU A 241 -14.67 -14.38 6.59
CA GLU A 241 -15.34 -13.72 7.68
C GLU A 241 -14.75 -12.33 7.92
N LYS A 242 -15.47 -11.52 8.70
CA LYS A 242 -15.04 -10.18 9.04
C LYS A 242 -13.70 -10.20 9.81
N GLU A 243 -13.53 -11.19 10.67
CA GLU A 243 -12.39 -11.40 11.56
C GLU A 243 -11.10 -11.77 10.80
N ASP A 244 -11.21 -12.21 9.55
CA ASP A 244 -10.06 -12.43 8.66
C ASP A 244 -9.36 -11.12 8.24
N PHE A 245 -10.00 -9.98 8.49
CA PHE A 245 -9.49 -8.65 8.20
C PHE A 245 -9.14 -7.91 9.48
N HIS A 246 -8.07 -7.11 9.43
CA HIS A 246 -7.71 -6.24 10.54
C HIS A 246 -8.81 -5.19 10.81
N ARG A 247 -9.08 -4.92 12.09
CA ARG A 247 -10.18 -4.03 12.56
C ARG A 247 -10.20 -2.64 11.94
N GLN A 248 -9.05 -2.10 11.54
CA GLN A 248 -8.95 -0.82 10.79
C GLN A 248 -9.81 -0.80 9.51
N TRP A 249 -10.13 -1.97 8.95
CA TRP A 249 -10.86 -2.13 7.70
C TRP A 249 -12.38 -2.20 7.87
N TYR A 250 -12.89 -2.28 9.09
CA TYR A 250 -14.31 -2.50 9.36
C TYR A 250 -15.12 -1.23 9.04
N ILE A 251 -16.32 -1.42 8.48
CA ILE A 251 -17.32 -0.36 8.32
C ILE A 251 -18.15 -0.36 9.60
N ASN A 252 -17.77 0.53 10.52
CA ASN A 252 -18.42 0.78 11.80
C ASN A 252 -18.46 -0.43 12.74
N GLU A 253 -17.69 -0.35 13.82
CA GLU A 253 -18.28 -0.63 15.12
C GLU A 253 -18.94 0.68 15.56
N SER A 254 -20.26 0.77 15.43
CA SER A 254 -20.97 1.67 16.33
C SER A 254 -20.78 1.11 17.73
N CYS A 255 -20.21 1.90 18.63
CA CYS A 255 -20.75 1.89 19.98
C CYS A 255 -22.19 2.39 19.83
N ASP A 256 -23.11 1.48 19.51
CA ASP A 256 -24.53 1.49 19.86
C ASP A 256 -25.25 0.41 19.06
N ALA A 257 -26.00 -0.38 19.83
CA ALA A 257 -26.75 -1.55 19.43
C ALA A 257 -27.97 -1.20 18.57
N THR A 258 -28.29 -2.05 17.60
CA THR A 258 -29.49 -2.90 17.56
C THR A 258 -29.74 -3.42 16.15
N SER A 259 -30.09 -4.70 16.11
CA SER A 259 -30.37 -5.58 14.98
C SER A 259 -31.55 -5.15 14.11
N THR A 260 -31.48 -5.43 12.81
CA THR A 260 -32.56 -6.13 12.08
C THR A 260 -31.98 -6.80 10.84
N GLU A 261 -32.02 -8.13 10.83
CA GLU A 261 -31.74 -8.97 9.66
C GLU A 261 -32.94 -8.92 8.69
N GLU A 262 -32.67 -8.67 7.40
CA GLU A 262 -33.61 -9.03 6.33
C GLU A 262 -32.91 -9.96 5.34
N ASN A 263 -33.44 -11.17 5.29
CA ASN A 263 -33.03 -12.28 4.46
C ASN A 263 -33.55 -12.10 3.03
N ARG A 264 -32.69 -12.13 2.00
CA ARG A 264 -33.12 -12.22 0.59
C ARG A 264 -32.18 -13.10 -0.21
N ASN A 265 -32.68 -14.28 -0.59
CA ASN A 265 -32.12 -15.14 -1.61
C ASN A 265 -32.10 -14.40 -2.96
N SER A 266 -30.91 -14.19 -3.49
CA SER A 266 -30.65 -13.86 -4.89
C SER A 266 -29.64 -14.88 -5.37
N THR A 267 -30.03 -15.71 -6.32
CA THR A 267 -29.12 -16.55 -7.11
C THR A 267 -28.01 -15.64 -7.68
N MET A 268 -26.77 -15.89 -7.25
CA MET A 268 -25.57 -15.13 -7.61
C MET A 268 -24.92 -15.79 -8.82
N GLU A 269 -24.81 -15.08 -9.94
CA GLU A 269 -23.97 -15.50 -11.06
C GLU A 269 -22.52 -15.02 -10.84
N ASP A 270 -21.55 -15.93 -11.06
CA ASP A 270 -20.11 -15.66 -10.91
C ASP A 270 -19.62 -14.79 -12.09
N PRO A 271 -19.17 -13.54 -11.84
CA PRO A 271 -18.64 -12.67 -12.89
C PRO A 271 -17.34 -13.20 -13.52
N PHE A 272 -16.73 -14.24 -12.96
CA PHE A 272 -15.58 -14.96 -13.53
C PHE A 272 -15.91 -16.41 -13.88
N SER A 273 -17.17 -16.71 -14.20
CA SER A 273 -17.49 -17.96 -14.87
C SER A 273 -16.58 -18.16 -16.09
N THR A 274 -16.27 -19.40 -16.41
CA THR A 274 -15.46 -19.76 -17.59
C THR A 274 -15.95 -19.05 -18.86
N GLU A 275 -17.27 -18.93 -19.01
CA GLU A 275 -17.92 -18.22 -20.12
C GLU A 275 -17.67 -16.70 -20.11
N ASN A 276 -17.68 -16.05 -18.94
CA ASN A 276 -17.42 -14.61 -18.81
C ASN A 276 -15.92 -14.28 -19.01
N VAL A 277 -15.02 -15.19 -18.61
CA VAL A 277 -13.58 -15.06 -18.83
C VAL A 277 -13.21 -15.23 -20.30
N GLU A 278 -13.92 -16.07 -21.05
CA GLU A 278 -13.74 -16.22 -22.50
C GLU A 278 -14.22 -14.99 -23.27
N LYS A 279 -15.41 -14.45 -22.94
CA LYS A 279 -15.93 -13.21 -23.56
C LYS A 279 -15.03 -11.99 -23.34
N MET A 280 -14.29 -11.93 -22.22
CA MET A 280 -13.33 -10.85 -21.95
C MET A 280 -12.02 -10.94 -22.73
N LYS A 281 -11.71 -12.07 -23.37
CA LYS A 281 -10.51 -12.22 -24.21
C LYS A 281 -10.73 -11.80 -25.67
N GLU A 282 -11.98 -11.58 -26.06
CA GLU A 282 -12.39 -11.18 -27.41
C GLU A 282 -12.62 -9.66 -27.56
N MET A 283 -12.34 -8.88 -26.50
CA MET A 283 -12.31 -7.42 -26.49
C MET A 283 -10.89 -6.89 -26.38
#